data_AF-A0A383DHJ7-F1
#
_entry.id   AF-A0A383DHJ7-F1
#
_cell.length_a   1.000
_cell.length_b   1.000
_cell.length_c   1.000
_cell.angle_alpha   90.00
_cell.angle_beta   90.00
_cell.angle_gamma   90.00
#
_symmetry.space_group_name_H-M   'P 1'
#
loop_
_entity.id
_entity.type
_entity.pdbx_description
1 polymer ?
#
loop_
_entity_poly.entity_id
_entity_poly.type
_entity_poly.pdbx_seq_one_letter_code
_entity_poly.pdbx_strand_id
1 'polypeptide(L)'
;MKQTLLVYLAAGFCLGARTGYEVKPLTEAQAKEYKLDRGFYKKATLVQDILIVTSGKVADLAHLETAHQFDMLMHSIKPMIADRVRRKKVLCLLIGHNEFTSQLPQFISDKKGK
;
A
#
# COMPACT_ATOMS: atom_id res chain seq x y z
N MET A 1 9.08 -56.69 -5.63
CA MET A 1 8.66 -56.32 -7.00
C MET A 1 7.66 -55.17 -6.93
N LYS A 2 7.89 -54.13 -7.74
CA LYS A 2 7.00 -53.01 -8.13
C LYS A 2 6.46 -52.11 -7.01
N GLN A 3 7.05 -50.93 -6.80
CA GLN A 3 6.76 -49.66 -7.50
C GLN A 3 5.28 -49.24 -7.42
N THR A 4 4.98 -48.22 -6.60
CA THR A 4 4.31 -47.01 -7.12
C THR A 4 4.59 -45.82 -6.19
N LEU A 5 5.47 -44.93 -6.64
CA LEU A 5 5.74 -43.62 -6.04
C LEU A 5 4.61 -42.69 -6.48
N LEU A 6 3.71 -42.29 -5.59
CA LEU A 6 2.62 -41.36 -5.90
C LEU A 6 3.06 -39.96 -5.44
N VAL A 7 3.73 -39.25 -6.34
CA VAL A 7 4.12 -37.84 -6.16
C VAL A 7 2.87 -36.99 -6.32
N TYR A 8 2.31 -36.52 -5.21
CA TYR A 8 1.28 -35.47 -5.22
C TYR A 8 1.97 -34.13 -5.49
N LEU A 9 2.07 -33.76 -6.76
CA LEU A 9 2.42 -32.40 -7.18
C LEU A 9 1.17 -31.53 -6.98
N ALA A 10 0.96 -31.05 -5.75
CA ALA A 10 0.02 -29.96 -5.49
C ALA A 10 0.62 -28.67 -6.07
N ALA A 11 0.47 -28.49 -7.39
CA ALA A 11 0.61 -27.19 -8.02
C ALA A 11 -0.52 -26.33 -7.45
N GLY A 12 -0.22 -25.63 -6.35
CA GLY A 12 -1.04 -24.55 -5.83
C GLY A 12 -1.08 -23.45 -6.89
N PHE A 13 -2.04 -23.57 -7.81
CA PHE A 13 -2.46 -22.47 -8.66
C PHE A 13 -3.12 -21.46 -7.71
N CYS A 14 -2.30 -20.59 -7.12
CA CYS A 14 -2.78 -19.32 -6.60
C CYS A 14 -3.28 -18.53 -7.81
N LEU A 15 -4.49 -18.83 -8.28
CA LEU A 15 -5.30 -17.81 -8.94
C LEU A 15 -5.53 -16.75 -7.87
N GLY A 16 -4.60 -15.80 -7.80
CA GLY A 16 -4.84 -14.54 -7.13
C GLY A 16 -6.04 -13.93 -7.82
N ALA A 17 -7.21 -14.06 -7.21
CA ALA A 17 -8.36 -13.26 -7.59
C ALA A 17 -7.88 -11.81 -7.54
N ARG A 18 -7.70 -11.18 -8.70
CA ARG A 18 -7.49 -9.73 -8.78
C ARG A 18 -8.83 -9.09 -8.43
N THR A 19 -9.17 -9.07 -7.15
CA THR A 19 -10.14 -8.13 -6.64
C THR A 19 -9.60 -6.75 -7.01
N GLY A 20 -10.34 -6.00 -7.82
CA GLY A 20 -9.92 -4.66 -8.23
C GLY A 20 -9.56 -3.81 -7.00
N TYR A 21 -8.67 -2.84 -7.20
CA TYR A 21 -8.31 -1.90 -6.14
C TYR A 21 -9.57 -1.19 -5.64
N GLU A 22 -9.69 -1.01 -4.33
CA GLU A 22 -10.84 -0.37 -3.72
C GLU A 22 -10.38 0.75 -2.80
N VAL A 23 -11.00 1.93 -2.93
CA VAL A 23 -10.79 3.05 -2.01
C VAL A 23 -11.69 2.83 -0.80
N LYS A 24 -11.08 2.68 0.38
CA LYS A 24 -11.79 2.53 1.66
C LYS A 24 -11.47 3.72 2.56
N PRO A 25 -12.35 4.05 3.52
CA PRO A 25 -11.98 4.96 4.59
C PRO A 25 -10.80 4.41 5.39
N LEU A 26 -9.91 5.30 5.86
CA LEU A 26 -8.82 4.91 6.76
C LEU A 26 -9.38 4.36 8.09
N THR A 27 -9.09 3.09 8.36
CA THR A 27 -9.55 2.42 9.58
C THR A 27 -8.76 2.87 10.81
N GLU A 28 -9.34 2.70 12.00
CA GLU A 28 -8.66 3.01 13.26
C GLU A 28 -7.43 2.13 13.49
N ALA A 29 -7.50 0.85 13.13
CA ALA A 29 -6.38 -0.08 13.24
C ALA A 29 -5.19 0.37 12.36
N GLN A 30 -5.45 0.70 11.09
CA GLN A 30 -4.42 1.22 10.18
C GLN A 30 -3.85 2.56 10.67
N ALA A 31 -4.72 3.46 11.13
CA ALA A 31 -4.27 4.75 11.65
C ALA A 31 -3.35 4.60 12.87
N LYS A 32 -3.69 3.68 13.79
CA LYS A 32 -2.87 3.38 14.95
C LYS A 32 -1.55 2.72 14.57
N GLU A 33 -1.58 1.73 13.68
CA GLU A 33 -0.38 0.99 13.24
C GLU A 33 0.63 1.91 12.55
N TYR A 34 0.16 2.77 11.67
CA TYR A 34 1.01 3.66 10.86
C TYR A 34 1.16 5.07 11.45
N LYS A 35 0.62 5.32 12.65
CA LYS A 35 0.62 6.63 13.33
C LYS A 35 0.08 7.76 12.44
N LEU A 36 -1.05 7.51 11.79
CA LEU A 36 -1.69 8.44 10.85
C LEU A 36 -2.77 9.24 11.54
N ASP A 37 -2.82 10.54 11.23
CA ASP A 37 -3.90 11.42 11.64
C ASP A 37 -5.13 11.22 10.74
N ARG A 38 -6.21 10.68 11.30
CA ARG A 38 -7.50 10.49 10.60
C ARG A 38 -8.23 11.81 10.32
N GLY A 39 -7.80 12.90 10.95
CA GLY A 39 -8.22 14.27 10.64
C GLY A 39 -7.75 14.69 9.25
N PHE A 40 -6.52 14.33 8.87
CA PHE A 40 -5.94 14.61 7.57
C PHE A 40 -6.19 13.49 6.56
N TYR A 41 -5.78 12.25 6.87
CA TYR A 41 -5.88 11.10 5.98
C TYR A 41 -7.29 10.50 6.02
N LYS A 42 -7.97 10.48 4.87
CA LYS A 42 -9.37 10.03 4.76
C LYS A 42 -9.51 8.73 3.98
N LYS A 43 -8.69 8.56 2.95
CA LYS A 43 -8.79 7.46 1.99
C LYS A 43 -7.60 6.52 2.14
N ALA A 44 -7.85 5.23 1.99
CA ALA A 44 -6.88 4.16 2.12
C ALA A 44 -7.14 3.07 1.08
N THR A 45 -6.07 2.52 0.51
CA THR A 45 -6.10 1.29 -0.29
C THR A 45 -4.90 0.44 0.12
N LEU A 46 -5.11 -0.86 0.26
CA LEU A 46 -4.05 -1.82 0.57
C LEU A 46 -3.76 -2.65 -0.69
N VAL A 47 -2.53 -2.63 -1.16
CA VAL A 47 -2.08 -3.40 -2.33
C VAL A 47 -0.73 -4.02 -2.02
N GLN A 48 -0.56 -5.34 -2.23
CA GLN A 48 0.72 -6.02 -1.97
C GLN A 48 1.30 -5.71 -0.56
N ASP A 49 0.45 -5.67 0.48
CA ASP A 49 0.81 -5.26 1.86
C ASP A 49 1.37 -3.83 2.03
N ILE A 50 1.22 -2.99 1.00
CA ILE A 50 1.57 -1.57 1.01
C ILE A 50 0.30 -0.78 1.23
N LEU A 51 0.27 -0.02 2.34
CA LEU A 51 -0.82 0.88 2.62
C LEU A 51 -0.59 2.19 1.86
N ILE A 52 -1.54 2.56 1.00
CA ILE A 52 -1.58 3.85 0.30
C ILE A 52 -2.64 4.70 0.99
N VAL A 53 -2.24 5.87 1.50
CA VAL A 53 -3.17 6.81 2.15
C VAL A 53 -3.10 8.18 1.52
N THR A 54 -4.24 8.87 1.52
CA THR A 54 -4.34 10.24 1.03
C THR A 54 -5.43 11.02 1.77
N SER A 55 -5.45 12.33 1.55
CA SER A 55 -6.47 13.23 2.09
C SER A 55 -7.82 13.05 1.38
N GLY A 56 -8.81 13.86 1.77
CA GLY A 56 -10.08 13.92 1.03
C GLY A 56 -9.96 14.56 -0.36
N LYS A 57 -8.85 15.28 -0.65
CA LYS A 57 -8.72 16.13 -1.84
C LYS A 57 -8.25 15.40 -3.10
N VAL A 58 -7.55 14.28 -2.94
CA VAL A 58 -7.09 13.48 -4.07
C VAL A 58 -8.25 12.67 -4.65
N ALA A 59 -8.42 12.70 -5.97
CA ALA A 59 -9.47 11.96 -6.65
C ALA A 59 -9.28 10.44 -6.53
N ASP A 60 -10.38 9.69 -6.43
CA ASP A 60 -10.33 8.23 -6.28
C ASP A 60 -9.64 7.56 -7.46
N LEU A 61 -9.84 8.08 -8.68
CA LEU A 61 -9.14 7.60 -9.87
C LEU A 61 -7.61 7.65 -9.71
N ALA A 62 -7.07 8.76 -9.21
CA ALA A 62 -5.63 8.90 -8.99
C ALA A 62 -5.11 7.97 -7.89
N HIS A 63 -5.92 7.75 -6.84
CA HIS A 63 -5.61 6.83 -5.77
C HIS A 63 -5.57 5.37 -6.24
N LEU A 64 -6.54 4.97 -7.08
CA LEU A 64 -6.61 3.64 -7.69
C LEU A 64 -5.50 3.41 -8.73
N GLU A 65 -5.18 4.42 -9.53
CA GLU A 65 -4.04 4.38 -10.45
C GLU A 65 -2.72 4.21 -9.69
N THR A 66 -2.57 4.90 -8.55
CA THR A 66 -1.40 4.69 -7.68
C THR A 66 -1.32 3.25 -7.18
N ALA A 67 -2.46 2.65 -6.78
CA ALA A 67 -2.49 1.24 -6.38
C ALA A 67 -2.09 0.30 -7.53
N HIS A 68 -2.55 0.58 -8.75
CA HIS A 68 -2.15 -0.15 -9.95
C HIS A 68 -0.64 -0.07 -10.20
N GLN A 69 -0.08 1.13 -10.14
CA GLN A 69 1.35 1.36 -10.35
C GLN A 69 2.21 0.66 -9.30
N PHE A 70 1.80 0.66 -8.03
CA PHE A 70 2.50 -0.09 -6.99
C PHE A 70 2.41 -1.60 -7.22
N ASP A 71 1.25 -2.15 -7.61
CA ASP A 71 1.14 -3.56 -7.95
C ASP A 71 2.13 -3.91 -9.08
N MET A 72 2.14 -3.13 -10.16
CA MET A 72 3.05 -3.36 -11.29
C MET A 72 4.52 -3.19 -10.92
N LEU A 73 4.86 -2.18 -10.11
CA LEU A 73 6.22 -1.95 -9.62
C LEU A 73 6.69 -3.16 -8.81
N MET A 74 5.86 -3.66 -7.90
CA MET A 74 6.21 -4.78 -7.02
C MET A 74 6.41 -6.10 -7.78
N HIS A 75 5.78 -6.26 -8.95
CA HIS A 75 6.04 -7.39 -9.85
C HIS A 75 7.32 -7.23 -10.70
N SER A 76 7.78 -6.00 -10.94
CA SER A 76 8.93 -5.74 -11.83
C SER A 76 10.27 -5.62 -11.12
N ILE A 77 10.28 -5.26 -9.82
CA ILE A 77 11.52 -5.17 -9.04
C ILE A 77 12.03 -6.55 -8.60
N LYS A 78 13.32 -6.62 -8.19
CA LYS A 78 13.93 -7.85 -7.67
C LYS A 78 13.07 -8.45 -6.54
N PRO A 79 12.73 -9.75 -6.56
CA PRO A 79 11.83 -10.36 -5.56
C PRO A 79 12.26 -10.12 -4.12
N MET A 80 13.57 -10.23 -3.83
CA MET A 80 14.12 -9.97 -2.49
C MET A 80 13.82 -8.54 -1.99
N ILE A 81 13.78 -7.55 -2.88
CA ILE A 81 13.48 -6.16 -2.55
C ILE A 81 11.98 -5.99 -2.34
N ALA A 82 11.15 -6.55 -3.22
CA ALA A 82 9.69 -6.58 -3.04
C ALA A 82 9.31 -7.16 -1.68
N ASP A 83 9.90 -8.30 -1.30
CA ASP A 83 9.62 -8.91 0.00
C ASP A 83 10.08 -8.04 1.18
N ARG A 84 11.19 -7.31 1.03
CA ARG A 84 11.65 -6.37 2.06
C ARG A 84 10.67 -5.20 2.21
N VAL A 85 10.12 -4.67 1.12
CA VAL A 85 9.10 -3.63 1.14
C VAL A 85 7.85 -4.10 1.88
N ARG A 86 7.34 -5.31 1.55
CA ARG A 86 6.19 -5.93 2.23
C ARG A 86 6.44 -6.11 3.73
N ARG A 87 7.56 -6.76 4.10
CA ARG A 87 7.91 -7.03 5.51
C ARG A 87 8.12 -5.76 6.32
N LYS A 88 8.63 -4.69 5.71
CA LYS A 88 8.82 -3.40 6.36
C LYS A 88 7.55 -2.56 6.40
N LYS A 89 6.44 -3.04 5.84
CA LYS A 89 5.15 -2.35 5.80
C LYS A 89 5.33 -0.92 5.30
N VAL A 90 5.98 -0.76 4.15
CA VAL A 90 6.23 0.56 3.58
C VAL A 90 4.89 1.26 3.36
N LEU A 91 4.86 2.55 3.72
CA LEU A 91 3.72 3.42 3.61
C LEU A 91 3.87 4.32 2.39
N CYS A 92 2.84 4.41 1.56
CA CYS A 92 2.76 5.40 0.50
C CYS A 92 1.85 6.55 0.95
N LEU A 93 2.40 7.76 0.99
CA LEU A 93 1.66 8.99 1.21
C LEU A 93 1.42 9.64 -0.16
N LEU A 94 0.19 9.55 -0.66
CA LEU A 94 -0.21 10.20 -1.90
C LEU A 94 -0.75 11.60 -1.57
N ILE A 95 -0.12 12.62 -2.15
CA ILE A 95 -0.35 14.03 -1.80
C ILE A 95 -0.90 14.74 -3.04
N GLY A 96 -1.98 15.52 -2.87
CA GLY A 96 -2.53 16.34 -3.94
C GLY A 96 -1.60 17.49 -4.34
N HIS A 97 -1.72 17.98 -5.57
CA HIS A 97 -0.87 19.05 -6.09
C HIS A 97 -0.84 20.32 -5.22
N ASN A 98 -1.98 20.66 -4.58
CA ASN A 98 -2.12 21.83 -3.72
C ASN A 98 -1.95 21.50 -2.22
N GLU A 99 -1.32 20.37 -1.90
CA GLU A 99 -0.98 19.96 -0.55
C GLU A 99 0.53 19.94 -0.39
N PHE A 100 1.05 20.76 0.52
CA PHE A 100 2.49 20.86 0.74
C PHE A 100 2.97 19.80 1.72
N THR A 101 4.20 19.32 1.56
CA THR A 101 4.83 18.38 2.49
C THR A 101 4.83 18.91 3.92
N SER A 102 4.96 20.22 4.13
CA SER A 102 4.89 20.87 5.44
C SER A 102 3.51 20.81 6.10
N GLN A 103 2.45 20.54 5.35
CA GLN A 103 1.07 20.39 5.85
C GLN A 103 0.79 18.94 6.28
N LEU A 104 1.64 17.99 5.93
CA LEU A 104 1.46 16.60 6.32
C LEU A 104 1.80 16.45 7.82
N PRO A 105 0.93 15.82 8.62
CA PRO A 105 1.13 15.66 10.05
C PRO A 105 2.49 15.08 10.46
N GLN A 106 3.09 14.22 9.63
CA GLN A 106 4.39 13.59 9.91
C GLN A 106 5.60 14.50 9.65
N PHE A 107 5.42 15.60 8.92
CA PHE A 107 6.50 16.47 8.47
C PHE A 107 6.32 17.92 8.94
N ILE A 108 5.36 18.18 9.84
CA ILE A 108 5.21 19.46 10.51
C ILE A 108 6.52 19.78 11.24
N SER A 109 7.04 20.98 11.00
CA SER A 109 8.26 21.48 11.63
C SER A 109 7.94 22.78 12.35
N ASP A 110 8.30 22.85 13.64
CA ASP A 110 8.15 24.06 14.46
C ASP A 110 9.22 25.12 14.18
N LYS A 111 10.13 24.86 13.22
CA LYS A 111 11.17 25.82 12.82
C LYS A 111 10.53 27.07 12.22
N LYS A 112 10.54 28.15 13.01
CA LYS A 112 10.30 29.51 12.51
C LYS A 112 11.62 30.00 11.95
N GLY A 113 11.69 30.22 10.63
CA GLY A 113 12.86 30.82 9.97
C GLY A 113 13.07 32.24 10.47
N LYS A 114 13.71 32.37 11.62
CA LYS A 114 14.27 33.58 12.20
C LYS A 114 15.78 33.51 12.11
#